data_AF-A0A940SMJ7-F1
#
_entry.id   AF-A0A940SMJ7-F1
#
_cell.length_a   1.000
_cell.length_b   1.000
_cell.length_c   1.000
_cell.angle_alpha   90.00
_cell.angle_beta   90.00
_cell.angle_gamma   90.00
#
_symmetry.space_group_name_H-M   'P 1'
#
loop_
_entity.id
_entity.type
_entity.pdbx_description
1 polymer ?
#
loop_
_entity_poly.entity_id
_entity_poly.type
_entity_poly.pdbx_seq_one_letter_code
_entity_poly.pdbx_strand_id
1 'polypeptide(L)'
;MEIPDLILCAAAVLILDLFAISVIFAANRESRLCQKRWEKVSSGVALRFQDACYPLSADEILLGRHISADIRLADPSVSRYHAVMTVTGGIWSITDLGSKSGTFVNERQVQHAKLIPGDVIRLGSVQLTVTDHTGQAPQPKRSQPKKAQPKKAAVKKPQSRRPQQKGGTKRV
;
A
#
# COMPACT_ATOMS: atom_id res chain seq x y z
N MET A 1 63.63 34.53 -13.49
CA MET A 1 62.41 33.68 -13.47
C MET A 1 61.54 34.19 -14.58
N GLU A 2 61.65 33.54 -15.73
CA GLU A 2 61.12 34.06 -16.98
C GLU A 2 59.61 33.81 -17.05
N ILE A 3 58.88 34.82 -17.50
CA ILE A 3 57.43 34.83 -17.75
C ILE A 3 56.87 33.55 -18.42
N PRO A 4 57.57 32.83 -19.34
CA PRO A 4 57.07 31.57 -19.91
C PRO A 4 56.80 30.45 -18.89
N ASP A 5 57.59 30.32 -17.82
CA ASP A 5 57.40 29.23 -16.85
C ASP A 5 56.11 29.42 -16.03
N LEU A 6 55.75 30.67 -15.77
CA LEU A 6 54.52 31.01 -15.05
C LEU A 6 53.27 30.78 -15.91
N ILE A 7 53.35 31.09 -17.21
CA ILE A 7 52.27 30.85 -18.17
C ILE A 7 52.05 29.35 -18.36
N LEU A 8 53.13 28.56 -18.44
CA LEU A 8 53.06 27.11 -18.60
C LEU A 8 52.41 26.43 -17.38
N CYS A 9 52.78 26.86 -16.16
CA CYS A 9 52.15 26.38 -14.93
C CYS A 9 50.66 26.76 -14.84
N ALA A 10 50.31 28.01 -15.17
CA ALA A 10 48.92 28.45 -15.13
C ALA A 10 48.05 27.67 -16.14
N ALA A 11 48.58 27.41 -17.34
CA ALA A 11 47.89 26.60 -18.35
C ALA A 11 47.70 25.14 -17.87
N ALA A 12 48.71 24.55 -17.22
CA ALA A 12 48.61 23.19 -16.69
C ALA A 12 47.54 23.06 -15.58
N VAL A 13 47.45 24.03 -14.68
CA VAL A 13 46.41 24.04 -13.61
C VAL A 13 45.02 24.16 -14.22
N LEU A 14 44.83 25.06 -15.20
CA LEU A 14 43.54 25.22 -15.87
C LEU A 14 43.14 23.96 -16.67
N ILE A 15 44.09 23.28 -17.30
CA ILE A 15 43.82 22.02 -18.01
C ILE A 15 43.39 20.92 -17.03
N LEU A 16 44.03 20.82 -15.87
CA LEU A 16 43.66 19.87 -14.82
C LEU A 16 42.28 20.19 -14.23
N ASP A 17 41.99 21.46 -13.98
CA ASP A 17 40.69 21.91 -13.48
C ASP A 17 39.57 21.61 -14.49
N LEU A 18 39.78 21.89 -15.78
CA LEU A 18 38.81 21.58 -16.83
C LEU A 18 38.58 20.07 -16.99
N PHE A 19 39.64 19.26 -16.84
CA PHE A 19 39.53 17.80 -16.88
C PHE A 19 38.75 17.28 -15.67
N ALA A 20 39.01 17.80 -14.47
CA ALA A 20 38.28 17.47 -13.27
C ALA A 20 36.79 17.86 -13.37
N ILE A 21 36.48 19.06 -13.88
CA ILE A 21 35.11 19.51 -14.13
C ILE A 21 34.42 18.59 -15.16
N SER A 22 35.12 18.19 -16.22
CA SER A 22 34.59 17.27 -17.23
C SER A 22 34.28 15.88 -16.65
N VAL A 23 35.16 15.34 -15.80
CA VAL A 23 34.94 14.04 -15.12
C VAL A 23 33.76 14.12 -14.15
N ILE A 24 33.66 15.19 -13.37
CA ILE A 24 32.51 15.43 -12.47
C ILE A 24 31.22 15.57 -13.28
N PHE A 25 31.25 16.29 -14.40
CA PHE A 25 30.08 16.46 -15.26
C PHE A 25 29.69 15.17 -15.96
N ALA A 26 30.65 14.33 -16.39
CA ALA A 26 30.40 13.02 -16.97
C ALA A 26 29.84 12.02 -15.94
N ALA A 27 30.39 11.98 -14.72
CA ALA A 27 29.84 11.19 -13.62
C ALA A 27 28.42 11.64 -13.24
N ASN A 28 28.14 12.95 -13.31
CA ASN A 28 26.81 13.51 -13.05
C ASN A 28 25.85 13.42 -14.25
N ARG A 29 26.34 13.04 -15.44
CA ARG A 29 25.54 12.86 -16.66
C ARG A 29 24.79 11.53 -16.68
N GLU A 30 25.31 10.51 -15.98
CA GLU A 30 24.67 9.20 -15.85
C GLU A 30 23.48 9.20 -14.88
N SER A 31 23.47 10.09 -13.87
CA SER A 31 22.39 10.19 -12.89
C SER A 31 21.08 10.80 -13.44
N ARG A 32 21.12 11.49 -14.59
CA ARG A 32 19.97 12.26 -15.11
C ARG A 32 19.02 11.46 -16.01
N LEU A 33 19.41 10.27 -16.47
CA LEU A 33 18.53 9.39 -17.27
C LEU A 33 17.72 8.43 -16.39
N CYS A 34 18.29 7.94 -15.29
CA CYS A 34 17.53 7.18 -14.29
C CYS A 34 16.52 8.05 -13.55
N GLN A 35 16.86 9.29 -13.20
CA GLN A 35 15.95 10.15 -12.42
C GLN A 35 14.75 10.65 -13.25
N LYS A 36 14.94 10.98 -14.54
CA LYS A 36 13.86 11.48 -15.42
C LYS A 36 12.90 10.39 -15.92
N ARG A 37 13.28 9.10 -15.85
CA ARG A 37 12.37 7.97 -16.12
C ARG A 37 11.54 7.62 -14.88
N TRP A 38 12.09 7.83 -13.68
CA TRP A 38 11.48 7.42 -12.40
C TRP A 38 10.42 8.39 -11.89
N GLU A 39 10.58 9.72 -12.07
CA GLU A 39 9.57 10.72 -11.67
C GLU A 39 8.21 10.55 -12.38
N LYS A 40 8.22 9.97 -13.59
CA LYS A 40 7.03 9.91 -14.46
C LYS A 40 6.20 8.64 -14.31
N VAL A 41 6.70 7.68 -13.54
CA VAL A 41 6.15 6.32 -13.49
C VAL A 41 5.36 6.07 -12.19
N SER A 42 5.60 6.87 -11.15
CA SER A 42 4.90 6.82 -9.85
C SER A 42 3.95 8.01 -9.57
N SER A 43 4.07 9.12 -10.30
CA SER A 43 3.33 10.38 -10.03
C SER A 43 1.83 10.37 -10.34
N GLY A 44 1.26 9.20 -10.64
CA GLY A 44 -0.09 9.07 -11.15
C GLY A 44 -1.16 8.62 -10.15
N VAL A 45 -0.80 8.15 -8.96
CA VAL A 45 -1.72 7.36 -8.12
C VAL A 45 -1.77 7.91 -6.69
N ALA A 46 -2.97 7.93 -6.12
CA ALA A 46 -3.22 8.29 -4.73
C ALA A 46 -4.13 7.25 -4.05
N LEU A 47 -3.91 7.01 -2.77
CA LEU A 47 -4.82 6.22 -1.94
C LEU A 47 -5.81 7.15 -1.24
N ARG A 48 -7.09 6.88 -1.44
CA ARG A 48 -8.15 7.56 -0.72
C ARG A 48 -8.57 6.73 0.50
N PHE A 49 -8.58 7.39 1.65
CA PHE A 49 -9.07 6.85 2.91
C PHE A 49 -9.98 7.89 3.57
N GLN A 50 -11.26 7.56 3.76
CA GLN A 50 -12.24 8.51 4.28
C GLN A 50 -12.22 9.82 3.45
N ASP A 51 -11.99 10.97 4.10
CA ASP A 51 -11.88 12.28 3.48
C ASP A 51 -10.42 12.69 3.17
N ALA A 52 -9.46 11.81 3.43
CA ALA A 52 -8.04 12.04 3.15
C ALA A 52 -7.60 11.39 1.83
N CYS A 53 -6.69 12.09 1.14
CA CYS A 53 -6.03 11.61 -0.07
C CYS A 53 -4.52 11.55 0.20
N TYR A 54 -3.94 10.37 0.09
CA TYR A 54 -2.53 10.11 0.30
C TYR A 54 -1.85 9.92 -1.06
N PRO A 55 -1.10 10.93 -1.56
CA PRO A 55 -0.36 10.77 -2.81
C PRO A 55 0.73 9.71 -2.62
N LEU A 56 0.85 8.78 -3.57
CA LEU A 56 1.86 7.73 -3.51
C LEU A 56 3.17 8.26 -4.11
N SER A 57 3.92 9.01 -3.31
CA SER A 57 5.14 9.70 -3.74
C SER A 57 6.45 8.92 -3.52
N ALA A 58 6.39 7.79 -2.80
CA ALA A 58 7.54 6.93 -2.53
C ALA A 58 7.43 5.62 -3.30
N ASP A 59 8.55 4.92 -3.53
CA ASP A 59 8.54 3.64 -4.25
C ASP A 59 7.98 2.48 -3.40
N GLU A 60 8.02 2.66 -2.08
CA GLU A 60 7.52 1.74 -1.07
C GLU A 60 6.73 2.52 -0.03
N ILE A 61 5.55 2.01 0.33
CA ILE A 61 4.64 2.63 1.29
C ILE A 61 4.11 1.57 2.23
N LEU A 62 4.40 1.72 3.51
CA LEU A 62 3.97 0.83 4.58
C LEU A 62 2.59 1.24 5.10
N LEU A 63 1.65 0.30 5.06
CA LEU A 63 0.30 0.44 5.59
C LEU A 63 0.20 -0.30 6.93
N GLY A 64 -0.31 0.39 7.96
CA GLY A 64 -0.48 -0.25 9.25
C GLY A 64 -1.01 0.67 10.34
N ARG A 65 -1.26 0.10 11.51
CA ARG A 65 -1.74 0.84 12.68
C ARG A 65 -0.63 1.53 13.46
N HIS A 66 0.61 1.03 13.34
CA HIS A 66 1.74 1.56 14.08
C HIS A 66 2.07 2.99 13.65
N ILE A 67 2.69 3.76 14.54
CA ILE A 67 3.07 5.14 14.24
C ILE A 67 4.18 5.24 13.19
N SER A 68 4.97 4.18 13.01
CA SER A 68 6.03 4.08 12.00
C SER A 68 5.52 3.68 10.62
N ALA A 69 4.22 3.48 10.42
CA ALA A 69 3.65 3.23 9.09
C ALA A 69 3.50 4.56 8.34
N ASP A 70 3.84 4.57 7.05
CA ASP A 70 3.72 5.77 6.19
C ASP A 70 2.27 6.23 6.09
N ILE A 71 1.34 5.28 5.93
CA ILE A 71 -0.09 5.54 6.03
C ILE A 71 -0.62 4.83 7.27
N ARG A 72 -0.83 5.64 8.31
CA ARG A 72 -1.32 5.18 9.59
C ARG A 72 -2.83 4.99 9.58
N LEU A 73 -3.25 3.74 9.75
CA LEU A 73 -4.65 3.34 9.87
C LEU A 73 -4.94 2.98 11.33
N ALA A 74 -5.50 3.93 12.08
CA ALA A 74 -5.73 3.81 13.52
C ALA A 74 -6.92 2.89 13.90
N ASP A 75 -7.06 1.75 13.24
CA ASP A 75 -8.15 0.78 13.46
C ASP A 75 -7.62 -0.52 14.08
N PRO A 76 -8.23 -1.05 15.16
CA PRO A 76 -7.78 -2.27 15.83
C PRO A 76 -7.73 -3.55 14.98
N SER A 77 -8.50 -3.61 13.88
CA SER A 77 -8.47 -4.73 12.92
C SER A 77 -7.22 -4.71 12.03
N VAL A 78 -6.50 -3.59 11.98
CA VAL A 78 -5.29 -3.43 11.18
C VAL A 78 -4.08 -3.81 12.03
N SER A 79 -3.26 -4.74 11.53
CA SER A 79 -1.96 -5.08 12.11
C SER A 79 -1.04 -3.85 12.22
N ARG A 80 -0.07 -3.91 13.14
CA ARG A 80 0.95 -2.85 13.31
C ARG A 80 1.66 -2.54 11.99
N TYR A 81 2.11 -3.59 11.34
CA TYR A 81 2.63 -3.63 9.97
C TYR A 81 1.71 -4.58 9.21
N HIS A 82 0.84 -4.06 8.37
CA HIS A 82 -0.24 -4.85 7.76
C HIS A 82 0.12 -5.28 6.35
N ALA A 83 0.43 -4.30 5.50
CA ALA A 83 0.76 -4.52 4.11
C ALA A 83 1.77 -3.47 3.66
N VAL A 84 2.53 -3.81 2.64
CA VAL A 84 3.43 -2.88 1.95
C VAL A 84 2.95 -2.72 0.52
N MET A 85 2.90 -1.49 0.05
CA MET A 85 2.67 -1.17 -1.35
C MET A 85 4.01 -0.82 -2.00
N THR A 86 4.29 -1.43 -3.15
CA THR A 86 5.51 -1.20 -3.91
C THR A 86 5.19 -0.92 -5.36
N VAL A 87 5.99 -0.07 -6.01
CA VAL A 87 5.89 0.18 -7.45
C VAL A 87 7.08 -0.41 -8.18
N THR A 88 6.80 -1.27 -9.16
CA THR A 88 7.83 -1.86 -10.03
C THR A 88 7.43 -1.64 -11.48
N GLY A 89 8.25 -0.89 -12.22
CA GLY A 89 7.97 -0.58 -13.62
C GLY A 89 6.65 0.20 -13.84
N GLY A 90 6.21 0.98 -12.85
CA GLY A 90 4.97 1.77 -12.91
C GLY A 90 3.71 1.05 -12.51
N ILE A 91 3.84 -0.21 -12.15
CA ILE A 91 2.72 -1.01 -11.68
C ILE A 91 2.82 -1.05 -10.17
N TRP A 92 1.81 -0.48 -9.52
CA TRP A 92 1.63 -0.63 -8.08
C TRP A 92 1.23 -2.06 -7.76
N SER A 93 1.75 -2.55 -6.65
CA SER A 93 1.38 -3.84 -6.07
C SER A 93 1.27 -3.71 -4.57
N ILE A 94 0.46 -4.58 -3.96
CA ILE A 94 0.32 -4.69 -2.52
C ILE A 94 0.73 -6.08 -2.08
N THR A 95 1.47 -6.15 -0.97
CA THR A 95 1.92 -7.39 -0.35
C THR A 95 1.51 -7.39 1.13
N ASP A 96 0.79 -8.42 1.55
CA ASP A 96 0.42 -8.64 2.95
C ASP A 96 1.64 -9.12 3.77
N LEU A 97 1.86 -8.52 4.94
CA LEU A 97 3.01 -8.83 5.81
C LEU A 97 2.65 -9.86 6.91
N GLY A 98 1.70 -10.76 6.64
CA GLY A 98 1.19 -11.70 7.63
C GLY A 98 0.20 -11.04 8.58
N SER A 99 -0.71 -10.23 8.04
CA SER A 99 -1.68 -9.51 8.84
C SER A 99 -2.69 -10.47 9.50
N LYS A 100 -3.21 -10.09 10.67
CA LYS A 100 -4.15 -10.94 11.43
C LYS A 100 -5.48 -11.12 10.70
N SER A 101 -5.95 -10.06 10.05
CA SER A 101 -7.25 -10.03 9.38
C SER A 101 -7.17 -10.28 7.88
N GLY A 102 -5.97 -10.31 7.30
CA GLY A 102 -5.74 -10.45 5.88
C GLY A 102 -5.92 -9.15 5.10
N THR A 103 -5.26 -9.09 3.95
CA THR A 103 -5.44 -8.06 2.92
C THR A 103 -6.40 -8.57 1.84
N PHE A 104 -7.33 -7.71 1.43
CA PHE A 104 -8.28 -8.00 0.37
C PHE A 104 -8.18 -6.94 -0.73
N VAL A 105 -8.26 -7.36 -1.99
CA VAL A 105 -8.37 -6.48 -3.16
C VAL A 105 -9.63 -6.88 -3.91
N ASN A 106 -10.56 -5.94 -4.11
CA ASN A 106 -11.87 -6.17 -4.73
C ASN A 106 -12.61 -7.37 -4.10
N GLU A 107 -12.67 -7.41 -2.76
CA GLU A 107 -13.26 -8.48 -1.93
C GLU A 107 -12.60 -9.86 -2.01
N ARG A 108 -11.47 -9.98 -2.72
CA ARG A 108 -10.67 -11.22 -2.75
C ARG A 108 -9.48 -11.12 -1.81
N GLN A 109 -9.31 -12.09 -0.93
CA GLN A 109 -8.13 -12.16 -0.07
C GLN A 109 -6.89 -12.46 -0.92
N VAL A 110 -5.82 -11.69 -0.72
CA VAL A 110 -4.57 -11.79 -1.47
C VAL A 110 -3.37 -11.68 -0.54
N GLN A 111 -2.32 -12.45 -0.82
CA GLN A 111 -1.00 -12.20 -0.22
C GLN A 111 -0.20 -11.20 -1.04
N HIS A 112 -0.36 -11.22 -2.36
CA HIS A 112 0.25 -10.28 -3.28
C HIS A 112 -0.72 -10.01 -4.44
N ALA A 113 -0.87 -8.75 -4.84
CA ALA A 113 -1.71 -8.36 -5.97
C ALA A 113 -1.20 -7.09 -6.64
N LYS A 114 -1.30 -7.02 -7.96
CA LYS A 114 -1.17 -5.78 -8.72
C LYS A 114 -2.39 -4.91 -8.48
N LEU A 115 -2.17 -3.61 -8.41
CA LEU A 115 -3.19 -2.60 -8.18
C LEU A 115 -3.33 -1.72 -9.41
N ILE A 116 -4.58 -1.45 -9.77
CA ILE A 116 -4.95 -0.46 -10.78
C ILE A 116 -5.82 0.63 -10.17
N PRO A 117 -5.80 1.85 -10.74
CA PRO A 117 -6.74 2.90 -10.36
C PRO A 117 -8.19 2.40 -10.43
N GLY A 118 -8.96 2.66 -9.38
CA GLY A 118 -10.31 2.16 -9.16
C GLY A 118 -10.40 0.93 -8.27
N ASP A 119 -9.29 0.24 -7.98
CA ASP A 119 -9.29 -0.91 -7.09
C ASP A 119 -9.62 -0.52 -5.65
N VAL A 120 -10.37 -1.40 -4.99
CA VAL A 120 -10.71 -1.28 -3.58
C VAL A 120 -9.85 -2.24 -2.77
N ILE A 121 -9.04 -1.70 -1.87
CA ILE A 121 -8.21 -2.45 -0.94
C ILE A 121 -8.90 -2.44 0.42
N ARG A 122 -9.05 -3.60 1.04
CA ARG A 122 -9.60 -3.71 2.40
C ARG A 122 -8.58 -4.39 3.32
N LEU A 123 -8.22 -3.68 4.39
CA LEU A 123 -7.30 -4.10 5.44
C LEU A 123 -8.11 -4.24 6.73
N GLY A 124 -8.46 -5.45 7.13
CA GLY A 124 -9.41 -5.65 8.22
C GLY A 124 -10.77 -5.02 7.93
N SER A 125 -11.21 -4.07 8.77
CA SER A 125 -12.42 -3.25 8.60
C SER A 125 -12.19 -1.93 7.85
N VAL A 126 -10.93 -1.60 7.53
CA VAL A 126 -10.59 -0.37 6.82
C VAL A 126 -10.61 -0.61 5.31
N GLN A 127 -11.29 0.28 4.58
CA GLN A 127 -11.35 0.27 3.12
C GLN A 127 -10.63 1.49 2.55
N LEU A 128 -9.79 1.24 1.55
CA LEU A 128 -8.98 2.19 0.81
C LEU A 128 -9.34 2.07 -0.67
N THR A 129 -9.29 3.17 -1.41
CA THR A 129 -9.52 3.14 -2.86
C THR A 129 -8.31 3.72 -3.57
N VAL A 130 -7.81 2.98 -4.56
CA VAL A 130 -6.76 3.46 -5.46
C VAL A 130 -7.39 4.43 -6.44
N THR A 131 -6.86 5.64 -6.55
CA THR A 131 -7.37 6.70 -7.44
C THR A 131 -6.24 7.27 -8.26
N ASP A 132 -6.56 7.80 -9.44
CA ASP A 132 -5.60 8.61 -10.17
C ASP A 132 -5.43 9.98 -9.50
N HIS A 133 -4.23 10.55 -9.61
CA HIS A 133 -3.82 11.89 -9.20
C HIS A 133 -4.76 13.02 -9.66
N THR A 134 -5.56 12.79 -10.70
CA THR A 134 -6.74 13.61 -10.96
C THR A 134 -7.79 13.21 -9.93
N GLY A 135 -7.90 13.98 -8.85
CA GLY A 135 -8.85 13.78 -7.74
C GLY A 135 -10.34 13.79 -8.09
N GLN A 136 -10.74 13.21 -9.22
CA GLN A 136 -12.10 12.79 -9.51
C GLN A 136 -12.26 11.34 -9.06
N ALA A 137 -12.90 11.21 -7.90
CA ALA A 137 -13.52 9.97 -7.52
C ALA A 137 -14.42 9.46 -8.66
N PRO A 138 -14.30 8.20 -9.11
CA PRO A 138 -15.40 7.54 -9.79
C PRO A 138 -16.60 7.62 -8.83
N GLN A 139 -17.62 8.41 -9.19
CA GLN A 139 -18.84 8.43 -8.40
C GLN A 139 -19.37 6.99 -8.31
N PRO A 140 -19.77 6.53 -7.11
CA PRO A 140 -20.31 5.19 -6.97
C PRO A 140 -21.51 5.07 -7.89
N LYS A 141 -21.42 4.18 -8.89
CA LYS A 141 -22.60 3.67 -9.59
C LYS A 141 -23.55 3.19 -8.50
N ARG A 142 -24.67 3.90 -8.37
CA ARG A 142 -25.75 3.71 -7.42
C ARG A 142 -26.26 2.26 -7.46
N SER A 143 -25.57 1.34 -6.79
CA SER A 143 -26.07 0.02 -6.46
C SER A 143 -26.84 0.13 -5.15
N GLN A 144 -28.16 0.17 -5.32
CA GLN A 144 -29.17 0.19 -4.27
C GLN A 144 -28.93 -0.88 -3.19
N PRO A 145 -29.42 -0.66 -1.96
CA PRO A 145 -29.27 -1.59 -0.85
C PRO A 145 -30.02 -2.89 -1.13
N LYS A 146 -29.29 -4.02 -1.27
CA LYS A 146 -29.89 -5.34 -1.11
C LYS A 146 -30.20 -5.57 0.37
N LYS A 147 -31.44 -5.22 0.76
CA LYS A 147 -32.12 -5.75 1.95
C LYS A 147 -32.21 -7.29 1.86
N ALA A 148 -32.28 -7.92 3.05
CA ALA A 148 -32.53 -9.35 3.36
C ALA A 148 -31.28 -10.26 3.36
N GLN A 149 -30.92 -11.02 4.42
CA GLN A 149 -31.64 -11.45 5.64
C GLN A 149 -30.62 -12.07 6.65
N PRO A 150 -30.96 -12.14 7.95
CA PRO A 150 -30.10 -12.73 8.98
C PRO A 150 -30.20 -14.25 8.97
N LYS A 151 -29.08 -14.96 8.82
CA LYS A 151 -29.02 -16.41 9.08
C LYS A 151 -28.54 -16.65 10.51
N LYS A 152 -29.49 -17.12 11.31
CA LYS A 152 -29.40 -17.47 12.73
C LYS A 152 -28.29 -18.48 13.01
N ALA A 153 -27.71 -18.29 14.20
CA ALA A 153 -26.82 -19.18 14.90
C ALA A 153 -27.32 -20.64 14.93
N ALA A 154 -26.44 -21.57 14.58
CA ALA A 154 -26.58 -22.99 14.87
C ALA A 154 -25.48 -23.38 15.86
N VAL A 155 -25.73 -23.15 17.14
CA VAL A 155 -24.96 -23.76 18.25
C VAL A 155 -25.73 -25.00 18.68
N LYS A 156 -25.24 -26.19 18.30
CA LYS A 156 -25.68 -27.47 18.88
C LYS A 156 -24.81 -27.77 20.10
N LYS A 157 -25.44 -27.97 21.26
CA LYS A 157 -24.87 -28.63 22.46
C LYS A 157 -25.93 -29.58 23.06
N PRO A 158 -25.52 -30.58 23.88
CA PRO A 158 -25.96 -31.97 23.75
C PRO A 158 -27.19 -32.33 24.58
N GLN A 159 -27.88 -33.40 24.16
CA GLN A 159 -29.00 -34.01 24.88
C GLN A 159 -28.52 -34.69 26.18
N SER A 160 -29.06 -34.25 27.30
CA SER A 160 -29.01 -34.93 28.59
C SER A 160 -30.33 -34.63 29.31
N ARG A 161 -31.29 -35.56 29.24
CA ARG A 161 -32.50 -35.55 30.06
C ARG A 161 -32.57 -36.86 30.84
N ARG A 162 -32.32 -36.75 32.15
CA ARG A 162 -32.70 -37.72 33.19
C ARG A 162 -34.21 -37.60 33.50
N PRO A 163 -34.82 -38.54 34.26
CA PRO A 163 -36.17 -39.05 34.02
C PRO A 163 -37.23 -38.43 34.93
N GLN A 164 -38.50 -38.52 34.52
CA GLN A 164 -39.64 -38.21 35.40
C GLN A 164 -40.62 -39.39 35.49
N GLN A 165 -40.87 -39.77 36.74
CA GLN A 165 -41.91 -40.68 37.24
C GLN A 165 -43.33 -40.16 36.96
N LYS A 166 -44.27 -41.10 36.84
CA LYS A 166 -45.67 -41.14 37.33
C LYS A 166 -46.23 -42.49 36.81
N GLY A 167 -46.70 -43.45 37.61
CA GLY A 167 -47.61 -43.37 38.76
C GLY A 167 -49.04 -43.58 38.26
N GLY A 168 -49.61 -44.79 38.38
CA GLY A 168 -51.01 -45.03 38.00
C GLY A 168 -51.46 -46.49 37.84
N THR A 169 -51.80 -47.12 38.96
CA THR A 169 -52.79 -48.19 39.25
C THR A 169 -53.75 -48.66 38.14
N LYS A 170 -53.89 -49.99 37.94
CA LYS A 170 -55.18 -50.74 38.05
C LYS A 170 -55.08 -52.26 37.76
N ARG A 171 -55.70 -53.03 38.69
CA ARG A 171 -56.39 -54.34 38.63
C ARG A 171 -56.43 -55.08 37.28
N VAL A 172 -56.16 -56.40 37.29
CA VAL A 172 -57.10 -57.51 37.52
C VAL A 172 -56.33 -58.64 38.21
#